data_AF-A0A1Y3MNG0-F1
#
_entry.id   AF-A0A1Y3MNG0-F1
#
_cell.length_a   1.000
_cell.length_b   1.000
_cell.length_c   1.000
_cell.angle_alpha   90.00
_cell.angle_beta   90.00
_cell.angle_gamma   90.00
#
_symmetry.space_group_name_H-M   'P 1'
#
loop_
_entity.id
_entity.type
_entity.pdbx_description
1 polymer ?
#
loop_
_entity_poly.entity_id
_entity_poly.type
_entity_poly.pdbx_seq_one_letter_code
_entity_poly.pdbx_strand_id
1 'polypeptide(L)'
;MIIHIPQKYYINILIQFCFLIQNVYLFDIIIENTEQSLTGLQKAFESNTNYEEGVNLYFPEPYYDLSPYDIWSVSVNVEHPINCISTSANKTILDYGETQKFSLNFFYILETLHTVTFSGFIFKNLSSNPFQVTSYVYNNAFHIIFDNCEFINFKGQVFSLLINDFKCILKEKDFYQIEFNNCIFSYVIIN
;
A
#
# COMPACT_ATOMS: atom_id res chain seq x y z
N MET A 1 25.32 -31.85 16.34
CA MET A 1 26.76 -31.62 16.06
C MET A 1 27.06 -30.19 16.47
N ILE A 2 27.79 -30.00 17.56
CA ILE A 2 28.18 -28.66 18.04
C ILE A 2 29.49 -28.33 17.34
N ILE A 3 29.48 -27.33 16.47
CA ILE A 3 30.67 -26.86 15.75
C ILE A 3 31.27 -25.71 16.56
N HIS A 4 32.50 -25.89 17.05
CA HIS A 4 33.30 -24.80 17.62
C HIS A 4 34.08 -24.10 16.51
N ILE A 5 33.65 -22.89 16.16
CA ILE A 5 34.33 -22.04 15.17
C ILE A 5 35.28 -21.08 15.91
N PRO A 6 36.59 -21.03 15.57
CA PRO A 6 37.54 -20.14 16.22
C PRO A 6 37.18 -18.65 16.04
N GLN A 7 37.44 -17.83 17.06
CA GLN A 7 37.06 -16.41 17.17
C GLN A 7 37.50 -15.52 15.97
N LYS A 8 38.58 -15.86 15.27
CA LYS A 8 39.04 -15.16 14.06
C LYS A 8 38.15 -15.37 12.82
N TYR A 9 37.49 -16.52 12.72
CA TYR A 9 36.56 -16.81 11.62
C TYR A 9 35.19 -16.16 11.84
N TYR A 10 34.84 -15.83 13.10
CA TYR A 10 33.60 -15.13 13.44
C TYR A 10 33.49 -13.77 12.75
N ILE A 11 34.58 -13.00 12.72
CA ILE A 11 34.61 -11.66 12.10
C ILE A 11 34.49 -11.77 10.58
N ASN A 12 35.18 -12.72 9.95
CA ASN A 12 35.08 -12.93 8.50
C ASN A 12 33.70 -13.46 8.08
N ILE A 13 33.08 -14.34 8.87
CA ILE A 13 31.71 -14.80 8.65
C ILE A 13 30.72 -13.64 8.81
N LEU A 14 30.85 -12.81 9.87
CA LEU A 14 30.02 -11.62 10.08
C LEU A 14 30.14 -10.61 8.93
N ILE A 15 31.36 -10.31 8.48
CA ILE A 15 31.60 -9.40 7.36
C ILE A 15 31.02 -9.97 6.07
N GLN A 16 31.19 -11.28 5.80
CA GLN A 16 30.56 -11.93 4.64
C GLN A 16 29.03 -11.94 4.74
N PHE A 17 28.45 -12.12 5.94
CA PHE A 17 27.01 -11.97 6.17
C PHE A 17 26.54 -10.53 5.90
N CYS A 18 27.29 -9.51 6.32
CA CYS A 18 26.98 -8.11 6.03
C CYS A 18 27.05 -7.78 4.52
N PHE A 19 27.91 -8.47 3.75
CA PHE A 19 27.93 -8.36 2.28
C PHE A 19 26.87 -9.23 1.58
N LEU A 20 26.38 -10.30 2.22
CA LEU A 20 25.28 -11.14 1.72
C LEU A 20 23.91 -10.50 1.96
N ILE A 21 23.77 -9.68 3.01
CA ILE A 21 22.56 -8.87 3.29
C ILE A 21 22.75 -7.48 2.66
N GLN A 22 23.13 -7.41 1.39
CA GLN A 22 23.05 -6.15 0.63
C GLN A 22 21.61 -5.86 0.18
N ASN A 23 20.82 -6.93 0.03
CA ASN A 23 19.45 -6.84 -0.41
C ASN A 23 18.54 -7.32 0.72
N VAL A 24 17.64 -6.45 1.15
CA VAL A 24 16.56 -6.79 2.07
C VAL A 24 15.45 -7.38 1.21
N TYR A 25 15.23 -8.69 1.35
CA TYR A 25 14.36 -9.46 0.46
C TYR A 25 12.89 -9.04 0.62
N LEU A 26 12.36 -9.03 1.84
CA LEU A 26 10.99 -8.61 2.17
C LEU A 26 11.02 -7.80 3.47
N PHE A 27 10.31 -6.68 3.52
CA PHE A 27 10.23 -5.85 4.74
C PHE A 27 8.81 -5.82 5.29
N ASP A 28 8.66 -6.26 6.54
CA ASP A 28 7.42 -6.19 7.31
C ASP A 28 7.43 -4.90 8.14
N ILE A 29 6.49 -3.99 7.87
CA ILE A 29 6.31 -2.74 8.61
C ILE A 29 5.02 -2.82 9.41
N ILE A 30 5.09 -2.52 10.70
CA ILE A 30 3.92 -2.39 11.56
C ILE A 30 3.53 -0.91 11.64
N ILE A 31 2.27 -0.61 11.32
CA ILE A 31 1.71 0.74 11.33
C ILE A 31 0.88 0.92 12.60
N GLU A 32 1.45 1.52 13.64
CA GLU A 32 0.70 1.84 14.87
C GLU A 32 -0.25 3.04 14.64
N ASN A 33 -1.35 3.16 15.39
CA ASN A 33 -2.27 4.30 15.30
C ASN A 33 -1.78 5.48 16.14
N THR A 34 -0.59 5.96 15.80
CA THR A 34 -0.02 7.17 16.40
C THR A 34 0.08 8.25 15.35
N GLU A 35 0.01 9.52 15.76
CA GLU A 35 0.24 10.66 14.87
C GLU A 35 1.56 10.53 14.10
N GLN A 36 2.60 10.01 14.74
CA GLN A 36 3.91 9.81 14.12
C GLN A 36 3.90 8.70 13.09
N SER A 37 3.22 7.58 13.35
CA SER A 37 3.07 6.46 12.41
C SER A 37 2.16 6.82 11.23
N LEU A 38 1.11 7.59 11.47
CA LEU A 38 0.23 8.11 10.42
C LEU A 38 0.92 9.17 9.54
N THR A 39 1.77 10.01 10.12
CA THR A 39 2.68 10.88 9.36
C THR A 39 3.80 10.07 8.67
N GLY A 40 4.22 8.97 9.28
CA GLY A 40 5.25 8.04 8.79
C GLY A 40 4.78 7.16 7.64
N LEU A 41 3.48 6.88 7.51
CA LEU A 41 2.88 6.17 6.37
C LEU A 41 3.27 6.83 5.05
N GLN A 42 3.21 8.16 4.97
CA GLN A 42 3.66 8.90 3.79
C GLN A 42 5.12 8.60 3.43
N LYS A 43 6.02 8.60 4.43
CA LYS A 43 7.45 8.31 4.25
C LYS A 43 7.74 6.84 3.93
N ALA A 44 6.97 5.91 4.49
CA ALA A 44 7.09 4.49 4.23
C ALA A 44 6.77 4.17 2.76
N PHE A 45 5.79 4.86 2.18
CA PHE A 45 5.44 4.72 0.78
C PHE A 45 6.44 5.39 -0.19
N GLU A 46 7.15 6.43 0.24
CA GLU A 46 8.12 7.16 -0.60
C GLU A 46 9.41 6.36 -0.91
N SER A 47 9.66 5.20 -0.28
CA SER A 47 10.95 4.49 -0.38
C SER A 47 10.87 2.99 -0.69
N ASN A 48 9.87 2.54 -1.44
CA ASN A 48 9.78 1.13 -1.89
C ASN A 48 10.93 0.72 -2.85
N THR A 49 11.79 1.65 -3.26
CA THR A 49 12.92 1.43 -4.17
C THR A 49 14.02 0.49 -3.62
N ASN A 50 13.99 0.17 -2.32
CA ASN A 50 15.05 -0.60 -1.65
C ASN A 50 14.67 -2.07 -1.34
N TYR A 51 13.45 -2.53 -1.66
CA TYR A 51 12.93 -3.83 -1.22
C TYR A 51 12.65 -4.77 -2.41
N GLU A 52 13.58 -5.67 -2.73
CA GLU A 52 13.55 -6.42 -3.99
C GLU A 52 12.32 -7.34 -4.16
N GLU A 53 11.76 -7.92 -3.09
CA GLU A 53 10.55 -8.76 -3.14
C GLU A 53 9.28 -8.00 -2.71
N GLY A 54 9.39 -6.73 -2.33
CA GLY A 54 8.29 -5.87 -1.91
C GLY A 54 8.17 -5.64 -0.40
N VAL A 55 7.02 -5.09 0.00
CA VAL A 55 6.77 -4.65 1.39
C VAL A 55 5.39 -5.09 1.88
N ASN A 56 5.34 -5.58 3.12
CA ASN A 56 4.07 -5.82 3.83
C ASN A 56 3.88 -4.74 4.89
N LEU A 57 2.73 -4.09 4.89
CA LEU A 57 2.31 -3.07 5.84
C LEU A 57 1.18 -3.63 6.70
N TYR A 58 1.46 -3.95 7.96
CA TYR A 58 0.50 -4.51 8.90
C TYR A 58 -0.15 -3.41 9.73
N PHE A 59 -1.48 -3.44 9.79
CA PHE A 59 -2.29 -2.53 10.59
C PHE A 59 -2.88 -3.33 11.77
N PRO A 60 -2.23 -3.34 12.94
CA PRO A 60 -2.67 -4.09 14.12
C PRO A 60 -3.93 -3.55 14.78
N GLU A 61 -4.21 -2.26 14.62
CA GLU A 61 -5.32 -1.65 15.33
C GLU A 61 -6.63 -1.77 14.55
N PRO A 62 -7.77 -1.87 15.25
CA PRO A 62 -9.07 -1.99 14.59
C PRO A 62 -9.54 -0.68 13.96
N TYR A 63 -8.93 0.45 14.32
CA TYR A 63 -9.40 1.79 13.93
C TYR A 63 -8.23 2.77 13.83
N TYR A 64 -8.18 3.54 12.74
CA TYR A 64 -7.23 4.63 12.51
C TYR A 64 -8.02 5.89 12.13
N ASP A 65 -7.88 6.94 12.94
CA ASP A 65 -8.49 8.24 12.67
C ASP A 65 -7.56 9.08 11.80
N LEU A 66 -7.87 9.19 10.51
CA LEU A 66 -7.10 9.99 9.57
C LEU A 66 -7.66 11.42 9.44
N SER A 67 -8.79 11.72 10.08
CA SER A 67 -9.45 13.03 9.99
C SER A 67 -8.63 14.23 10.50
N PRO A 68 -7.77 14.11 11.54
CA PRO A 68 -7.01 15.26 12.04
C PRO A 68 -5.90 15.71 11.08
N TYR A 69 -5.36 14.78 10.28
CA TYR A 69 -4.20 15.04 9.44
C TYR A 69 -4.62 15.69 8.13
N ASP A 70 -3.92 16.71 7.65
CA ASP A 70 -4.20 17.37 6.37
C ASP A 70 -3.48 16.64 5.21
N ILE A 71 -3.80 15.36 5.03
CA ILE A 71 -3.17 14.52 4.01
C ILE A 71 -3.98 14.62 2.73
N TRP A 72 -3.53 15.51 1.83
CA TRP A 72 -4.17 15.72 0.52
C TRP A 72 -4.02 14.51 -0.39
N SER A 73 -2.84 13.89 -0.40
CA SER A 73 -2.57 12.65 -1.14
C SER A 73 -1.36 11.93 -0.59
N VAL A 74 -1.39 10.61 -0.58
CA VAL A 74 -0.20 9.77 -0.38
C VAL A 74 0.24 9.26 -1.74
N SER A 75 1.44 9.63 -2.16
CA SER A 75 2.01 9.27 -3.46
C SER A 75 3.06 8.18 -3.28
N VAL A 76 2.92 7.08 -4.01
CA VAL A 76 3.71 5.86 -3.85
C VAL A 76 4.29 5.45 -5.19
N ASN A 77 5.60 5.31 -5.30
CA ASN A 77 6.22 4.67 -6.47
C ASN A 77 6.12 3.15 -6.32
N VAL A 78 5.46 2.49 -7.28
CA VAL A 78 5.27 1.05 -7.27
C VAL A 78 6.37 0.40 -8.12
N GLU A 79 7.54 0.24 -7.51
CA GLU A 79 8.69 -0.44 -8.12
C GLU A 79 8.75 -1.93 -7.73
N HIS A 80 8.11 -2.29 -6.62
CA HIS A 80 7.96 -3.66 -6.11
C HIS A 80 6.55 -3.85 -5.52
N PRO A 81 6.09 -5.09 -5.27
CA PRO A 81 4.77 -5.34 -4.69
C PRO A 81 4.57 -4.67 -3.33
N ILE A 82 3.33 -4.25 -3.04
CA ILE A 82 2.95 -3.61 -1.76
C ILE A 82 1.71 -4.31 -1.23
N ASN A 83 1.78 -4.87 -0.02
CA ASN A 83 0.64 -5.51 0.62
C ASN A 83 0.26 -4.76 1.89
N CYS A 84 -0.87 -4.08 1.90
CA CYS A 84 -1.49 -3.53 3.09
C CYS A 84 -2.40 -4.59 3.70
N ILE A 85 -2.17 -4.95 4.97
CA ILE A 85 -2.81 -6.08 5.64
C ILE A 85 -3.39 -5.61 6.98
N SER A 86 -4.70 -5.71 7.14
CA SER A 86 -5.32 -5.62 8.47
C SER A 86 -5.04 -6.90 9.25
N THR A 87 -4.62 -6.77 10.51
CA THR A 87 -4.49 -7.91 11.44
C THR A 87 -5.53 -7.88 12.56
N SER A 88 -6.52 -6.97 12.44
CA SER A 88 -7.70 -6.93 13.29
C SER A 88 -8.52 -8.20 13.14
N ALA A 89 -9.16 -8.66 14.22
CA ALA A 89 -10.00 -9.87 14.21
C ALA A 89 -11.19 -9.77 13.23
N ASN A 90 -11.63 -8.55 12.91
CA ASN A 90 -12.65 -8.29 11.89
C ASN A 90 -12.00 -7.63 10.67
N LYS A 91 -11.96 -6.30 10.68
CA LYS A 91 -11.33 -5.44 9.68
C LYS A 91 -10.74 -4.23 10.40
N THR A 92 -9.80 -3.54 9.75
CA THR A 92 -9.29 -2.26 10.23
C THR A 92 -10.06 -1.14 9.56
N ILE A 93 -10.61 -0.22 10.35
CA ILE A 93 -11.28 0.98 9.84
C ILE A 93 -10.25 2.07 9.58
N LEU A 94 -10.24 2.59 8.35
CA LEU A 94 -9.53 3.81 7.97
C LEU A 94 -10.59 4.92 7.84
N ASP A 95 -10.69 5.78 8.85
CA ASP A 95 -11.69 6.86 8.88
C ASP A 95 -11.07 8.18 8.38
N TYR A 96 -11.52 8.64 7.22
CA TYR A 96 -11.05 9.87 6.58
C TYR A 96 -11.81 11.12 7.08
N GLY A 97 -12.88 10.96 7.87
CA GLY A 97 -13.69 12.07 8.35
C GLY A 97 -14.47 12.81 7.26
N GLU A 98 -14.81 14.08 7.53
CA GLU A 98 -15.67 14.92 6.66
C GLU A 98 -14.89 15.88 5.75
N THR A 99 -13.66 16.22 6.14
CA THR A 99 -12.80 17.14 5.39
C THR A 99 -12.32 16.47 4.10
N GLN A 100 -12.24 17.24 3.01
CA GLN A 100 -11.71 16.77 1.72
C GLN A 100 -10.24 16.38 1.88
N LYS A 101 -9.99 15.11 2.18
CA LYS A 101 -8.66 14.63 2.50
C LYS A 101 -8.54 13.24 1.94
N PHE A 102 -7.49 13.05 1.15
CA PHE A 102 -6.92 11.77 0.75
C PHE A 102 -7.28 11.22 -0.64
N SER A 103 -6.28 11.25 -1.52
CA SER A 103 -6.12 10.34 -2.64
C SER A 103 -4.93 9.39 -2.38
N LEU A 104 -5.07 8.09 -2.70
CA LEU A 104 -3.93 7.18 -2.79
C LEU A 104 -3.42 7.23 -4.23
N ASN A 105 -2.26 7.84 -4.43
CA ASN A 105 -1.68 7.97 -5.75
C ASN A 105 -0.60 6.91 -5.95
N PHE A 106 -0.79 6.01 -6.90
CA PHE A 106 0.19 4.97 -7.24
C PHE A 106 0.87 5.32 -8.55
N PHE A 107 2.18 5.49 -8.53
CA PHE A 107 3.01 5.82 -9.68
C PHE A 107 3.74 4.56 -10.15
N TYR A 108 3.33 4.04 -11.31
CA TYR A 108 3.97 2.90 -11.94
C TYR A 108 4.97 3.42 -12.98
N ILE A 109 6.26 3.39 -12.62
CA ILE A 109 7.37 4.03 -13.37
C ILE A 109 8.19 3.00 -14.17
N LEU A 110 8.15 1.71 -13.79
CA LEU A 110 8.86 0.62 -14.45
C LEU A 110 7.91 -0.18 -15.37
N GLU A 111 8.43 -0.87 -16.39
CA GLU A 111 7.61 -1.66 -17.33
C GLU A 111 7.18 -3.02 -16.72
N THR A 112 7.60 -3.31 -15.49
CA THR A 112 7.27 -4.51 -14.75
C THR A 112 5.91 -4.38 -14.05
N LEU A 113 5.10 -5.44 -14.15
CA LEU A 113 3.82 -5.50 -13.46
C LEU A 113 4.04 -5.81 -11.97
N HIS A 114 3.67 -4.86 -11.12
CA HIS A 114 3.63 -5.04 -9.67
C HIS A 114 2.21 -4.85 -9.15
N THR A 115 1.92 -5.54 -8.05
CA THR A 115 0.58 -5.55 -7.45
C THR A 115 0.58 -4.76 -6.15
N VAL A 116 -0.42 -3.90 -5.99
CA VAL A 116 -0.76 -3.28 -4.71
C VAL A 116 -2.01 -3.93 -4.16
N THR A 117 -1.94 -4.48 -2.95
CA THR A 117 -3.03 -5.22 -2.32
C THR A 117 -3.48 -4.52 -1.04
N PHE A 118 -4.80 -4.40 -0.85
CA PHE A 118 -5.43 -4.04 0.41
C PHE A 118 -6.29 -5.19 0.89
N SER A 119 -5.99 -5.77 2.05
CA SER A 119 -6.75 -6.89 2.62
C SER A 119 -7.36 -6.55 3.98
N GLY A 120 -8.69 -6.70 4.09
CA GLY A 120 -9.42 -6.62 5.35
C GLY A 120 -9.62 -5.20 5.91
N PHE A 121 -9.82 -4.21 5.05
CA PHE A 121 -10.04 -2.82 5.48
C PHE A 121 -11.50 -2.37 5.32
N ILE A 122 -11.93 -1.47 6.20
CA ILE A 122 -13.13 -0.66 6.02
C ILE A 122 -12.67 0.76 5.74
N PHE A 123 -12.77 1.18 4.48
CA PHE A 123 -12.57 2.57 4.10
C PHE A 123 -13.85 3.34 4.43
N LYS A 124 -13.74 4.38 5.26
CA LYS A 124 -14.86 5.23 5.66
C LYS A 124 -14.56 6.68 5.30
N ASN A 125 -15.33 7.24 4.37
CA ASN A 125 -15.20 8.63 3.96
C ASN A 125 -16.56 9.32 4.12
N LEU A 126 -16.65 10.38 4.93
CA LEU A 126 -17.88 11.15 5.13
C LEU A 126 -17.91 12.44 4.29
N SER A 127 -16.79 12.77 3.65
CA SER A 127 -16.66 13.92 2.76
C SER A 127 -17.61 13.81 1.57
N SER A 128 -18.11 14.97 1.11
CA SER A 128 -18.88 15.07 -0.13
C SER A 128 -18.02 14.92 -1.39
N ASN A 129 -16.69 14.92 -1.23
CA ASN A 129 -15.74 14.81 -2.31
C ASN A 129 -15.25 13.35 -2.45
N PRO A 130 -15.04 12.89 -3.69
CA PRO A 130 -14.66 11.51 -3.97
C PRO A 130 -13.29 11.19 -3.34
N PHE A 131 -13.19 10.06 -2.66
CA PHE A 131 -11.89 9.43 -2.41
C PHE A 131 -11.45 8.80 -3.72
N GLN A 132 -10.22 9.10 -4.11
CA GLN A 132 -9.68 8.63 -5.38
C GLN A 132 -8.40 7.86 -5.07
N VAL A 133 -8.45 6.54 -5.16
CA VAL A 133 -7.22 5.84 -5.54
C VAL A 133 -6.98 6.25 -6.98
N THR A 134 -5.87 6.95 -7.23
CA THR A 134 -5.47 7.44 -8.55
C THR A 134 -4.19 6.74 -8.95
N SER A 135 -4.27 5.84 -9.92
CA SER A 135 -3.04 5.29 -10.51
C SER A 135 -2.56 6.21 -11.60
N TYR A 136 -1.34 6.74 -11.47
CA TYR A 136 -0.58 7.44 -12.50
C TYR A 136 0.33 6.41 -13.16
N VAL A 137 0.01 6.02 -14.37
CA VAL A 137 0.79 5.03 -15.12
C VAL A 137 1.57 5.80 -16.17
N TYR A 138 2.90 5.79 -16.08
CA TYR A 138 3.77 6.28 -17.16
C TYR A 138 4.05 5.17 -18.18
N ASN A 139 3.79 3.91 -17.79
CA ASN A 139 3.94 2.72 -18.60
C ASN A 139 2.60 1.96 -18.73
N ASN A 140 2.58 0.80 -19.39
CA ASN A 140 1.33 0.12 -19.76
C ASN A 140 0.80 -0.94 -18.78
N ALA A 141 1.24 -0.93 -17.52
CA ALA A 141 0.90 -2.00 -16.58
C ALA A 141 0.65 -1.48 -15.16
N PHE A 142 -0.48 -1.86 -14.57
CA PHE A 142 -0.72 -1.73 -13.12
C PHE A 142 -1.69 -2.82 -12.65
N HIS A 143 -1.56 -3.24 -11.40
CA HIS A 143 -2.50 -4.16 -10.76
C HIS A 143 -2.80 -3.74 -9.34
N ILE A 144 -4.08 -3.51 -9.04
CA ILE A 144 -4.55 -3.16 -7.69
C ILE A 144 -5.61 -4.16 -7.26
N ILE A 145 -5.47 -4.73 -6.07
CA ILE A 145 -6.42 -5.68 -5.50
C ILE A 145 -6.97 -5.13 -4.18
N PHE A 146 -8.29 -5.10 -4.06
CA PHE A 146 -8.99 -4.94 -2.80
C PHE A 146 -9.61 -6.29 -2.44
N ASP A 147 -9.16 -6.91 -1.35
CA ASP A 147 -9.63 -8.21 -0.89
C ASP A 147 -10.32 -8.08 0.48
N ASN A 148 -11.55 -8.59 0.56
CA ASN A 148 -12.40 -8.52 1.76
C ASN A 148 -12.49 -7.08 2.33
N CYS A 149 -12.56 -6.07 1.47
CA CYS A 149 -12.65 -4.67 1.88
C CYS A 149 -14.10 -4.16 1.95
N GLU A 150 -14.35 -3.09 2.68
CA GLU A 150 -15.63 -2.37 2.67
C GLU A 150 -15.42 -0.90 2.40
N PHE A 151 -16.28 -0.31 1.58
CA PHE A 151 -16.29 1.10 1.27
C PHE A 151 -17.61 1.68 1.77
N ILE A 152 -17.55 2.46 2.85
CA ILE A 152 -18.72 2.96 3.55
C ILE A 152 -18.81 4.48 3.49
N ASN A 153 -20.02 4.98 3.22
CA ASN A 153 -20.40 6.40 3.23
C ASN A 153 -19.77 7.30 2.17
N PHE A 154 -19.17 6.72 1.13
CA PHE A 154 -18.58 7.47 0.02
C PHE A 154 -19.64 8.27 -0.74
N LYS A 155 -19.50 9.60 -0.73
CA LYS A 155 -20.26 10.49 -1.62
C LYS A 155 -19.42 10.74 -2.87
N GLY A 156 -19.60 9.92 -3.91
CA GLY A 156 -18.90 10.06 -5.19
C GLY A 156 -18.27 8.76 -5.69
N GLN A 157 -17.20 8.91 -6.48
CA GLN A 157 -16.41 7.78 -7.00
C GLN A 157 -15.53 7.20 -5.88
N VAL A 158 -15.37 5.87 -5.86
CA VAL A 158 -14.45 5.15 -4.94
C VAL A 158 -13.05 5.00 -5.53
N PHE A 159 -12.96 5.01 -6.86
CA PHE A 159 -11.73 4.80 -7.61
C PHE A 159 -11.71 5.69 -8.85
N SER A 160 -10.55 6.23 -9.20
CA SER A 160 -10.34 6.97 -10.44
C SER A 160 -9.05 6.50 -11.12
N LEU A 161 -9.08 6.30 -12.43
CA LEU A 161 -7.88 5.92 -13.18
C LEU A 161 -7.40 7.11 -14.02
N LEU A 162 -6.14 7.52 -13.84
CA LEU A 162 -5.53 8.53 -14.70
C LEU A 162 -4.31 7.95 -15.43
N ILE A 163 -4.54 7.48 -16.66
CA ILE A 163 -3.45 6.99 -17.52
C ILE A 163 -2.94 8.15 -18.36
N ASN A 164 -1.68 8.54 -18.16
CA ASN A 164 -0.99 9.47 -19.04
C ASN A 164 -0.28 8.63 -20.12
N ASP A 165 -0.40 9.02 -21.40
CA ASP A 165 0.26 8.34 -22.53
C ASP A 165 -0.11 6.86 -22.73
N PHE A 166 -1.42 6.54 -22.75
CA PHE A 166 -1.93 5.20 -23.07
C PHE A 166 -1.38 4.70 -24.43
N LYS A 167 -0.48 3.71 -24.41
CA LYS A 167 -0.01 3.02 -25.61
C LYS A 167 -0.68 1.66 -25.67
N CYS A 168 -1.56 1.43 -26.65
CA CYS A 168 -2.11 0.10 -26.87
C CYS A 168 -1.05 -0.76 -27.61
N ILE A 169 -0.23 -1.51 -26.87
CA ILE A 169 0.78 -2.41 -27.44
C ILE A 169 0.12 -3.79 -27.56
N LEU A 170 -0.62 -3.99 -28.66
CA LEU A 170 -1.36 -5.21 -29.01
C LEU A 170 -0.54 -6.53 -29.04
N LYS A 171 0.76 -6.50 -28.76
CA LYS A 171 1.69 -7.62 -28.86
C LYS A 171 2.28 -8.10 -27.53
N GLU A 172 2.20 -7.31 -26.46
CA GLU A 172 2.57 -7.71 -25.12
C GLU A 172 1.44 -7.33 -24.15
N LYS A 173 1.36 -8.03 -23.01
CA LYS A 173 0.23 -7.95 -22.08
C LYS A 173 0.17 -6.57 -21.41
N ASP A 174 -0.40 -5.57 -22.07
CA ASP A 174 -0.89 -4.36 -21.38
C ASP A 174 -1.88 -4.86 -20.31
N PHE A 175 -1.51 -4.71 -19.04
CA PHE A 175 -2.23 -5.32 -17.93
C PHE A 175 -2.60 -4.22 -16.96
N TYR A 176 -3.72 -3.56 -17.27
CA TYR A 176 -4.36 -2.58 -16.41
C TYR A 176 -5.49 -3.30 -15.68
N GLN A 177 -5.27 -3.68 -14.42
CA GLN A 177 -6.25 -4.47 -13.69
C GLN A 177 -6.54 -3.90 -12.29
N ILE A 178 -7.83 -3.87 -11.96
CA ILE A 178 -8.33 -3.60 -10.62
C ILE A 178 -9.27 -4.74 -10.24
N GLU A 179 -9.07 -5.31 -9.07
CA GLU A 179 -9.91 -6.38 -8.55
C GLU A 179 -10.58 -5.96 -7.24
N PHE A 180 -11.86 -6.30 -7.11
CA PHE A 180 -12.62 -6.15 -5.87
C PHE A 180 -13.15 -7.53 -5.48
N ASN A 181 -12.40 -8.22 -4.64
CA ASN A 181 -12.68 -9.59 -4.22
C ASN A 181 -13.40 -9.56 -2.87
N ASN A 182 -14.64 -10.05 -2.82
CA ASN A 182 -15.47 -10.05 -1.61
C ASN A 182 -15.65 -8.65 -0.96
N CYS A 183 -15.71 -7.61 -1.78
CA CYS A 183 -15.85 -6.24 -1.30
C CYS A 183 -17.31 -5.83 -1.12
N ILE A 184 -17.58 -5.02 -0.09
CA ILE A 184 -18.90 -4.43 0.17
C ILE A 184 -18.84 -2.92 -0.11
N PHE A 185 -19.82 -2.42 -0.86
CA PHE A 185 -20.01 -0.99 -1.07
C PHE A 185 -21.35 -0.60 -0.46
N SER A 186 -21.32 0.29 0.54
CA SER A 186 -22.54 0.70 1.24
C SER A 186 -22.59 2.19 1.52
N TYR A 187 -23.79 2.75 1.41
CA TYR A 187 -24.07 4.14 1.75
C TYR A 187 -25.01 4.14 2.95
N VAL A 188 -24.50 4.48 4.14
CA VAL A 188 -25.30 4.57 5.36
C VAL A 188 -25.58 6.05 5.62
N ILE A 189 -26.83 6.46 5.39
CA ILE A 189 -27.33 7.75 5.87
C ILE A 189 -27.50 7.60 7.38
N ILE A 190 -26.54 8.08 8.17
CA ILE A 190 -26.73 8.24 9.61
C ILE A 190 -27.56 9.53 9.78
N ASN A 191 -28.85 9.36 10.03
CA ASN A 191 -29.77 10.45 10.38
C ASN A 191 -29.55 10.91 11.82
#